data_AF-A0A958H6H4-F1
#
_entry.id   AF-A0A958H6H4-F1
#
_cell.length_a   1.000
_cell.length_b   1.000
_cell.length_c   1.000
_cell.angle_alpha   90.00
_cell.angle_beta   90.00
_cell.angle_gamma   90.00
#
_symmetry.space_group_name_H-M   'P 1'
#
loop_
_entity.id
_entity.type
_entity.pdbx_description
1 polymer ?
#
loop_
_entity_poly.entity_id
_entity_poly.type
_entity_poly.pdbx_seq_one_letter_code
_entity_poly.pdbx_strand_id
1 'polypeptide(L)'
;ILPATKGDDPAELLASFMSQFYDDAAVIPPEILLPLMPAGADVLTQWLKGKRADKEGRKTAFHLKAPQRGDARKLVLLAQSNAAEALRTMRAVRQADKSKHVIALQELQNALALDVPPGRIECYDISTLQGTHTVGAMVVFAEGTPRKSDYRKFKIRGKGAQGEPDDFASMREVLRRRFRRAVEPQDGDPGSKARGSVAKWTVLPDLVIIDGGKGQLGVAVEVLKEFDLLDQVPVVGLAKQREEIFVPGQRVPILLPDNSEGLYLVQRIRDEAHRFAITYHRDLRSQASVSSQLEKVPGIGSKRRLALLKAFGSVDAIRAASVDELVTVPGMTRAAAEAVKENL
;
A
#
# COMPACT_ATOMS: atom_id res chain seq x y z
N ILE A 1 -5.70 13.77 -4.86
CA ILE A 1 -7.00 14.41 -4.53
C ILE A 1 -6.67 15.47 -3.50
N LEU A 2 -6.86 16.75 -3.81
CA LEU A 2 -6.68 17.82 -2.84
C LEU A 2 -7.55 17.54 -1.60
N PRO A 3 -7.01 17.65 -0.37
CA PRO A 3 -7.85 17.56 0.83
C PRO A 3 -8.95 18.61 0.71
N ALA A 4 -10.21 18.18 0.74
CA ALA A 4 -11.34 19.07 0.55
C ALA A 4 -11.51 19.98 1.77
N THR A 5 -11.17 21.25 1.62
CA THR A 5 -11.51 22.32 2.57
C THR A 5 -12.78 23.00 2.08
N LYS A 6 -13.89 22.74 2.78
CA LYS A 6 -15.13 23.51 2.60
C LYS A 6 -14.83 24.98 2.95
N GLY A 7 -14.77 25.85 1.96
CA GLY A 7 -14.63 27.30 2.17
C GLY A 7 -13.54 28.01 1.38
N ASP A 8 -12.69 27.26 0.66
CA ASP A 8 -11.60 27.88 -0.12
C ASP A 8 -12.14 28.61 -1.36
N ASP A 9 -11.52 29.75 -1.68
CA ASP A 9 -11.79 30.48 -2.92
C ASP A 9 -11.52 29.57 -4.14
N PRO A 10 -12.50 29.38 -5.05
CA PRO A 10 -12.31 28.60 -6.27
C PRO A 10 -11.08 29.00 -7.09
N ALA A 11 -10.66 30.27 -7.06
CA ALA A 11 -9.46 30.75 -7.72
C ALA A 11 -8.18 30.22 -7.07
N GLU A 12 -8.12 30.15 -5.75
CA GLU A 12 -6.99 29.59 -4.99
C GLU A 12 -6.92 28.07 -5.13
N LEU A 13 -8.06 27.39 -5.08
CA LEU A 13 -8.13 25.94 -5.27
C LEU A 13 -7.67 25.54 -6.67
N LEU A 14 -8.06 26.30 -7.70
CA LEU A 14 -7.59 26.10 -9.07
C LEU A 14 -6.07 26.34 -9.17
N ALA A 15 -5.54 27.40 -8.54
CA ALA A 15 -4.11 27.68 -8.50
C ALA A 15 -3.31 26.52 -7.88
N SER A 16 -3.76 26.00 -6.73
CA SER A 16 -3.14 24.89 -6.02
C SER A 16 -3.19 23.60 -6.85
N PHE A 17 -4.34 23.30 -7.45
CA PHE A 17 -4.49 22.16 -8.34
C PHE A 17 -3.53 22.25 -9.53
N MET A 18 -3.47 23.39 -10.22
CA MET A 18 -2.60 23.58 -11.38
C MET A 18 -1.13 23.44 -11.01
N SER A 19 -0.73 23.98 -9.86
CA SER A 19 0.64 23.86 -9.35
C SER A 19 1.02 22.40 -9.15
N GLN A 20 0.16 21.59 -8.51
CA GLN A 20 0.43 20.17 -8.29
C GLN A 20 0.35 19.35 -9.58
N PHE A 21 -0.66 19.60 -10.41
CA PHE A 21 -0.91 18.83 -11.62
C PHE A 21 0.21 18.99 -12.66
N TYR A 22 0.68 20.23 -12.84
CA TYR A 22 1.78 20.52 -13.76
C TYR A 22 3.16 20.40 -13.10
N ASP A 23 3.24 20.00 -11.83
CA ASP A 23 4.55 19.75 -11.22
C ASP A 23 5.20 18.50 -11.85
N ASP A 24 4.39 17.45 -12.01
CA ASP A 24 4.78 16.14 -12.54
C ASP A 24 4.45 15.94 -14.03
N ALA A 25 3.88 16.95 -14.69
CA ALA A 25 3.44 16.82 -16.08
C ALA A 25 4.63 16.76 -17.05
N ALA A 26 4.71 15.68 -17.82
CA ALA A 26 5.76 15.49 -18.83
C ALA A 26 5.70 16.52 -19.98
N VAL A 27 4.52 17.06 -20.29
CA VAL A 27 4.30 18.02 -21.38
C VAL A 27 3.32 19.11 -20.93
N ILE A 28 3.70 20.36 -21.15
CA ILE A 28 2.86 21.54 -20.90
C ILE A 28 2.41 22.13 -22.25
N PRO A 29 1.09 22.23 -22.51
CA PRO A 29 0.60 22.79 -23.76
C PRO A 29 0.87 24.31 -23.86
N PRO A 30 0.91 24.89 -25.08
CA PRO A 30 1.12 26.33 -25.27
C PRO A 30 -0.08 27.18 -24.83
N GLU A 31 -1.26 26.58 -24.66
CA GLU A 31 -2.46 27.26 -24.20
C GLU A 31 -3.23 26.36 -23.26
N ILE A 32 -3.71 26.93 -22.15
CA ILE A 32 -4.60 26.27 -21.19
C ILE A 32 -5.86 27.12 -21.04
N LEU A 33 -7.00 26.51 -21.33
CA LEU A 33 -8.32 27.10 -21.13
C LEU A 33 -8.86 26.70 -19.75
N LEU A 34 -9.35 27.69 -19.01
CA LEU A 34 -9.80 27.52 -17.63
C LEU A 34 -11.24 28.02 -17.44
N PRO A 35 -11.97 27.49 -16.45
CA PRO A 35 -13.31 27.96 -16.12
C PRO A 35 -13.33 29.35 -15.49
N LEU A 36 -12.24 29.73 -14.81
CA LEU A 36 -11.99 31.02 -14.17
C LEU A 36 -10.48 31.26 -14.09
N MET A 37 -10.06 32.50 -13.88
CA MET A 37 -8.64 32.81 -13.67
C MET A 37 -8.20 32.41 -12.25
N PRO A 38 -7.10 31.66 -12.09
CA PRO A 38 -6.62 31.26 -10.78
C PRO A 38 -6.01 32.45 -10.03
N ALA A 39 -5.98 32.35 -8.70
CA ALA A 39 -5.25 33.32 -7.88
C ALA A 39 -3.76 33.32 -8.25
N GLY A 40 -3.15 34.50 -8.35
CA GLY A 40 -1.75 34.63 -8.76
C GLY A 40 -1.46 34.16 -10.19
N ALA A 41 -2.43 34.29 -11.10
CA ALA A 41 -2.31 33.84 -12.50
C ALA A 41 -1.01 34.26 -13.20
N ASP A 42 -0.48 35.45 -12.92
CA ASP A 42 0.78 35.93 -13.50
C ASP A 42 1.97 35.07 -13.07
N VAL A 43 2.05 34.73 -11.77
CA VAL A 43 3.10 33.88 -11.20
C VAL A 43 3.00 32.48 -11.78
N LEU A 44 1.79 31.91 -11.83
CA LEU A 44 1.55 30.59 -12.45
C LEU A 44 1.94 30.57 -13.93
N THR A 45 1.61 31.63 -14.67
CA THR A 45 1.94 31.76 -16.09
C THR A 45 3.46 31.77 -16.30
N GLN A 46 4.19 32.52 -15.48
CA GLN A 46 5.66 32.55 -15.53
C GLN A 46 6.29 31.20 -15.18
N TRP A 47 5.80 30.54 -14.14
CA TRP A 47 6.28 29.24 -13.71
C TRP A 47 6.05 28.15 -14.78
N LEU A 48 4.84 28.04 -15.32
CA LEU A 48 4.51 27.10 -16.40
C LEU A 48 5.30 27.36 -17.68
N LYS A 49 5.51 28.63 -18.02
CA LYS A 49 6.36 29.02 -19.16
C LYS A 49 7.81 28.60 -18.95
N GLY A 50 8.33 28.72 -17.72
CA GLY A 50 9.66 28.24 -17.34
C GLY A 50 9.80 26.73 -17.49
N LYS A 51 8.81 25.96 -17.01
CA LYS A 51 8.80 24.51 -17.16
C LYS A 51 8.63 24.02 -18.61
N ARG A 52 7.94 24.80 -19.45
CA ARG A 52 7.76 24.49 -20.87
C ARG A 52 9.01 24.73 -21.72
N ALA A 53 9.99 25.49 -21.22
CA ALA A 53 11.21 25.79 -21.98
C ALA A 53 11.84 24.48 -22.47
N ASP A 54 12.12 24.41 -23.78
CA ASP A 54 12.75 23.22 -24.36
C ASP A 54 14.20 23.09 -23.85
N LYS A 55 14.83 21.92 -24.10
CA LYS A 55 16.23 21.67 -23.74
C LYS A 55 17.23 22.67 -24.37
N GLU A 56 16.76 23.49 -25.32
CA GLU A 56 17.53 24.49 -26.07
C GLU A 56 17.25 25.93 -25.58
N GLY A 57 16.43 26.11 -24.54
CA GLY A 57 16.20 27.41 -23.89
C GLY A 57 15.30 28.37 -24.67
N ARG A 58 14.54 27.91 -25.68
CA ARG A 58 13.67 28.78 -26.47
C ARG A 58 12.46 29.21 -25.65
N LYS A 59 12.25 30.53 -25.55
CA LYS A 59 11.05 31.13 -24.93
C LYS A 59 9.84 30.84 -25.80
N THR A 60 9.12 29.77 -25.49
CA THR A 60 7.91 29.42 -26.20
C THR A 60 6.72 30.22 -25.66
N ALA A 61 5.83 30.67 -26.55
CA ALA A 61 4.62 31.41 -26.15
C ALA A 61 3.71 30.49 -25.32
N PHE A 62 3.21 30.99 -24.19
CA PHE A 62 2.32 30.28 -23.28
C PHE A 62 1.18 31.22 -22.86
N HIS A 63 -0.05 30.73 -22.91
CA HIS A 63 -1.24 31.52 -22.55
C HIS A 63 -2.14 30.77 -21.58
N LEU A 64 -2.48 31.45 -20.49
CA LEU A 64 -3.53 31.05 -19.56
C LEU A 64 -4.78 31.87 -19.90
N LYS A 65 -5.89 31.22 -20.25
CA LYS A 65 -7.12 31.94 -20.63
C LYS A 65 -8.34 31.40 -19.90
N ALA A 66 -9.15 32.32 -19.36
CA ALA A 66 -10.50 32.02 -18.89
C ALA A 66 -11.53 32.64 -19.85
N PRO A 67 -11.82 31.99 -20.99
CA PRO A 67 -12.73 32.55 -21.98
C PRO A 67 -14.13 32.72 -21.39
N GLN A 68 -14.77 33.85 -21.68
CA GLN A 68 -16.13 34.17 -21.21
C GLN A 68 -17.20 33.99 -22.32
N ARG A 69 -16.79 33.97 -23.59
CA ARG A 69 -17.66 33.84 -24.77
C ARG A 69 -16.96 33.15 -25.95
N GLY A 70 -17.71 32.80 -26.98
CA GLY A 70 -17.19 32.18 -28.21
C GLY A 70 -16.88 30.69 -28.07
N ASP A 71 -16.21 30.11 -29.08
CA ASP A 71 -16.00 28.66 -29.15
C ASP A 71 -15.06 28.13 -28.05
N ALA A 72 -14.06 28.93 -27.64
CA ALA A 72 -13.21 28.59 -26.50
C ALA A 72 -14.01 28.45 -25.19
N ARG A 73 -15.06 29.27 -24.98
CA ARG A 73 -15.98 29.11 -23.84
C ARG A 73 -16.79 27.82 -23.95
N LYS A 74 -17.26 27.46 -25.16
CA LYS A 74 -18.01 26.20 -25.37
C LYS A 74 -17.16 24.98 -25.01
N LEU A 75 -15.87 24.98 -25.35
CA LEU A 75 -14.95 23.89 -24.97
C LEU A 75 -14.81 23.75 -23.45
N VAL A 76 -14.65 24.87 -22.74
CA VAL A 76 -14.58 24.88 -21.27
C VAL A 76 -15.89 24.34 -20.66
N LEU A 77 -17.04 24.77 -21.17
CA LEU A 77 -18.36 24.29 -20.69
C LEU A 77 -18.55 22.79 -20.95
N LEU A 78 -18.13 22.29 -22.12
CA LEU A 78 -18.16 20.87 -22.44
C LEU A 78 -17.29 20.05 -21.47
N ALA A 79 -16.05 20.51 -21.22
CA ALA A 79 -15.16 19.88 -20.25
C ALA A 79 -15.75 19.87 -18.83
N GLN A 80 -16.40 20.97 -18.41
CA GLN A 80 -17.10 21.03 -17.12
C GLN A 80 -18.27 20.05 -17.05
N SER A 81 -19.07 19.93 -18.13
CA SER A 81 -20.16 18.95 -18.20
C SER A 81 -19.65 17.52 -18.07
N ASN A 82 -18.60 17.17 -18.83
CA ASN A 82 -17.97 15.86 -18.77
C ASN A 82 -17.41 15.55 -17.37
N ALA A 83 -16.76 16.53 -16.73
CA ALA A 83 -16.25 16.39 -15.37
C ALA A 83 -17.39 16.19 -14.34
N ALA A 84 -18.51 16.91 -14.50
CA ALA A 84 -19.67 16.77 -13.63
C ALA A 84 -20.35 15.40 -13.80
N GLU A 85 -20.46 14.90 -15.03
CA GLU A 85 -21.00 13.56 -15.32
C GLU A 85 -20.08 12.47 -14.76
N ALA A 86 -18.77 12.54 -15.02
CA ALA A 86 -17.79 11.61 -14.46
C ALA A 86 -17.85 11.59 -12.92
N LEU A 87 -18.00 12.76 -12.28
CA LEU A 87 -18.18 12.86 -10.83
C LEU A 87 -19.48 12.21 -10.34
N ARG A 88 -20.59 12.38 -11.06
CA ARG A 88 -21.86 11.72 -10.74
C ARG A 88 -21.74 10.20 -10.82
N THR A 89 -21.16 9.68 -11.90
CA THR A 89 -20.93 8.24 -12.08
C THR A 89 -20.02 7.69 -10.99
N MET A 90 -18.91 8.37 -10.69
CA MET A 90 -18.02 7.98 -9.59
C MET A 90 -18.72 7.97 -8.23
N ARG A 91 -19.62 8.93 -7.95
CA ARG A 91 -20.42 8.95 -6.72
C ARG A 91 -21.42 7.81 -6.65
N ALA A 92 -22.10 7.52 -7.76
CA ALA A 92 -23.06 6.41 -7.84
C ALA A 92 -22.38 5.05 -7.60
N VAL A 93 -21.23 4.81 -8.22
CA VAL A 93 -20.42 3.61 -7.99
C VAL A 93 -20.01 3.50 -6.52
N ARG A 94 -19.48 4.58 -5.93
CA ARG A 94 -19.11 4.58 -4.50
C ARG A 94 -20.28 4.31 -3.56
N GLN A 95 -21.47 4.81 -3.88
CA GLN A 95 -22.66 4.58 -3.09
C GLN A 95 -23.13 3.12 -3.19
N ALA A 96 -23.13 2.56 -4.40
CA ALA A 96 -23.41 1.14 -4.62
C ALA A 96 -22.40 0.24 -3.91
N ASP A 97 -21.11 0.55 -4.00
CA ASP A 97 -20.04 -0.17 -3.30
C ASP A 97 -20.25 -0.11 -1.78
N LYS A 98 -20.62 1.06 -1.24
CA LYS A 98 -20.90 1.19 0.20
C LYS A 98 -22.07 0.31 0.63
N SER A 99 -23.14 0.25 -0.17
CA SER A 99 -24.27 -0.65 0.09
C SER A 99 -23.82 -2.12 0.05
N LYS A 100 -22.99 -2.49 -0.91
CA LYS A 100 -22.43 -3.85 -1.01
C LYS A 100 -21.53 -4.20 0.18
N HIS A 101 -20.70 -3.27 0.65
CA HIS A 101 -19.88 -3.47 1.85
C HIS A 101 -20.73 -3.70 3.09
N VAL A 102 -21.79 -2.92 3.28
CA VAL A 102 -22.74 -3.13 4.38
C VAL A 102 -23.39 -4.51 4.31
N ILE A 103 -23.87 -4.91 3.13
CA ILE A 103 -24.45 -6.24 2.91
C ILE A 103 -23.42 -7.34 3.20
N ALA A 104 -22.19 -7.21 2.69
CA ALA A 104 -21.13 -8.20 2.89
C ALA A 104 -20.79 -8.39 4.38
N LEU A 105 -20.69 -7.30 5.14
CA LEU A 105 -20.43 -7.35 6.58
C LEU A 105 -21.58 -7.98 7.34
N GLN A 106 -22.82 -7.70 6.95
CA GLN A 106 -24.01 -8.32 7.53
C GLN A 106 -24.09 -9.82 7.23
N GLU A 107 -23.76 -10.23 6.00
CA GLU A 107 -23.71 -11.65 5.63
C GLU A 107 -22.62 -12.39 6.40
N LEU A 108 -21.45 -11.78 6.60
CA LEU A 108 -20.40 -12.34 7.47
C LEU A 108 -20.82 -12.43 8.93
N GLN A 109 -21.48 -11.39 9.46
CA GLN A 109 -22.04 -11.42 10.81
C GLN A 109 -22.96 -12.63 10.98
N ASN A 110 -23.93 -12.77 10.07
CA ASN A 110 -24.94 -13.81 10.15
C ASN A 110 -24.33 -15.20 9.99
N ALA A 111 -23.41 -15.38 9.04
CA ALA A 111 -22.75 -16.65 8.78
C ALA A 111 -21.90 -17.09 9.98
N LEU A 112 -21.17 -16.17 10.61
CA LEU A 112 -20.27 -16.45 11.73
C LEU A 112 -20.94 -16.32 13.10
N ALA A 113 -22.23 -15.97 13.14
CA ALA A 113 -22.99 -15.67 14.35
C ALA A 113 -22.30 -14.65 15.27
N LEU A 114 -21.78 -13.57 14.69
CA LEU A 114 -21.16 -12.47 15.44
C LEU A 114 -22.23 -11.55 16.05
N ASP A 115 -21.93 -10.97 17.21
CA ASP A 115 -22.85 -10.03 17.88
C ASP A 115 -23.11 -8.77 17.04
N VAL A 116 -22.09 -8.29 16.33
CA VAL A 116 -22.16 -7.11 15.46
C VAL A 116 -21.43 -7.35 14.13
N PRO A 117 -21.77 -6.62 13.05
CA PRO A 117 -21.00 -6.66 11.80
C PRO A 117 -19.53 -6.31 12.05
N PRO A 118 -18.56 -7.08 11.51
CA PRO A 118 -17.16 -6.89 11.81
C PRO A 118 -16.59 -5.67 11.06
N GLY A 119 -16.61 -4.50 11.71
CA GLY A 119 -16.17 -3.23 11.13
C GLY A 119 -14.68 -3.19 10.83
N ARG A 120 -13.85 -3.90 11.60
CA ARG A 120 -12.41 -4.06 11.42
C ARG A 120 -12.03 -5.54 11.30
N ILE A 121 -11.59 -5.94 10.12
CA ILE A 121 -11.14 -7.30 9.83
C ILE A 121 -9.62 -7.30 9.62
N GLU A 122 -8.90 -8.17 10.32
CA GLU A 122 -7.47 -8.40 10.11
C GLU A 122 -7.26 -9.78 9.47
N CYS A 123 -6.51 -9.82 8.37
CA CYS A 123 -6.17 -11.08 7.70
C CYS A 123 -4.65 -11.32 7.70
N TYR A 124 -4.26 -12.54 8.03
CA TYR A 124 -2.87 -12.98 8.19
C TYR A 124 -2.52 -14.05 7.18
N ASP A 125 -1.45 -13.82 6.42
CA ASP A 125 -0.86 -14.78 5.48
C ASP A 125 0.62 -15.03 5.84
N ILE A 126 1.05 -16.29 5.80
CA ILE A 126 2.46 -16.68 5.95
C ILE A 126 2.94 -17.21 4.60
N SER A 127 3.96 -16.54 4.08
CA SER A 127 4.55 -16.91 2.80
C SER A 127 6.06 -17.15 2.96
N THR A 128 6.49 -18.35 2.56
CA THR A 128 7.87 -18.80 2.67
C THR A 128 8.55 -18.82 1.30
N LEU A 129 9.62 -18.05 1.14
CA LEU A 129 10.40 -18.02 -0.09
C LEU A 129 11.52 -19.08 -0.05
N GLN A 130 11.36 -20.16 -0.81
CA GLN A 130 12.40 -21.20 -1.03
C GLN A 130 13.09 -21.67 0.28
N GLY A 131 12.34 -21.71 1.39
CA GLY A 131 12.80 -22.17 2.70
C GLY A 131 13.79 -21.28 3.46
N THR A 132 14.06 -20.05 3.02
CA THR A 132 15.09 -19.18 3.67
C THR A 132 14.55 -17.86 4.19
N HIS A 133 13.50 -17.32 3.58
CA HIS A 133 12.93 -16.03 3.96
C HIS A 133 11.42 -16.17 4.17
N THR A 134 11.02 -16.42 5.42
CA THR A 134 9.62 -16.51 5.83
C THR A 134 9.11 -15.14 6.24
N VAL A 135 7.92 -14.79 5.76
CA VAL A 135 7.32 -13.47 5.95
C VAL A 135 5.88 -13.64 6.36
N GLY A 136 5.51 -12.93 7.43
CA GLY A 136 4.10 -12.70 7.75
C GLY A 136 3.59 -11.40 7.15
N ALA A 137 2.44 -11.47 6.49
CA ALA A 137 1.69 -10.33 6.01
C ALA A 137 0.42 -10.17 6.83
N MET A 138 0.14 -8.95 7.28
CA MET A 138 -1.13 -8.57 7.90
C MET A 138 -1.75 -7.45 7.07
N VAL A 139 -2.94 -7.73 6.54
CA VAL A 139 -3.77 -6.74 5.86
C VAL A 139 -4.98 -6.43 6.73
N VAL A 140 -5.51 -5.22 6.56
CA VAL A 140 -6.60 -4.70 7.39
C VAL A 140 -7.69 -4.19 6.49
N PHE A 141 -8.91 -4.63 6.72
CA PHE A 141 -10.11 -4.05 6.12
C PHE A 141 -10.88 -3.30 7.18
N ALA A 142 -11.34 -2.10 6.85
CA ALA A 142 -12.21 -1.29 7.68
C ALA A 142 -13.47 -0.97 6.87
N GLU A 143 -14.65 -1.26 7.41
CA GLU A 143 -15.95 -1.06 6.77
C GLU A 143 -16.00 -1.71 5.36
N GLY A 144 -15.46 -2.93 5.23
CA GLY A 144 -15.40 -3.66 3.96
C GLY A 144 -14.39 -3.13 2.93
N THR A 145 -13.57 -2.12 3.29
CA THR A 145 -12.56 -1.52 2.41
C THR A 145 -11.12 -1.73 2.91
N PRO A 146 -10.12 -1.91 2.03
CA PRO A 146 -8.74 -2.09 2.46
C PRO A 146 -8.15 -0.82 3.11
N ARG A 147 -7.73 -0.92 4.37
CA ARG A 147 -7.08 0.16 5.13
C ARG A 147 -5.56 0.03 5.09
N LYS A 148 -4.97 0.35 3.93
CA LYS A 148 -3.52 0.18 3.63
C LYS A 148 -2.57 0.81 4.67
N SER A 149 -2.96 1.91 5.32
CA SER A 149 -2.15 2.56 6.36
C SER A 149 -1.89 1.69 7.58
N ASP A 150 -2.69 0.64 7.75
CA ASP A 150 -2.65 -0.25 8.91
C ASP A 150 -2.01 -1.59 8.58
N TYR A 151 -1.61 -1.81 7.32
CA TYR A 151 -0.95 -3.05 6.92
C TYR A 151 0.40 -3.18 7.60
N ARG A 152 0.80 -4.41 7.91
CA ARG A 152 2.07 -4.70 8.57
C ARG A 152 2.74 -5.91 7.93
N LYS A 153 4.05 -5.81 7.82
CA LYS A 153 4.93 -6.90 7.38
C LYS A 153 5.77 -7.33 8.56
N PHE A 154 5.88 -8.63 8.74
CA PHE A 154 6.66 -9.24 9.80
C PHE A 154 7.79 -10.02 9.15
N LYS A 155 9.02 -9.53 9.32
CA LYS A 155 10.21 -10.31 9.00
C LYS A 155 10.41 -11.32 10.12
N ILE A 156 10.39 -12.59 9.77
CA ILE A 156 10.52 -13.72 10.68
C ILE A 156 11.98 -14.16 10.66
N ARG A 157 12.58 -14.30 11.84
CA ARG A 157 14.02 -14.62 11.96
C ARG A 157 14.20 -16.13 12.15
N GLY A 158 14.13 -16.87 11.04
CA GLY A 158 14.81 -18.15 10.80
C GLY A 158 14.44 -19.38 11.63
N LYS A 159 14.26 -20.50 10.90
CA LYS A 159 14.23 -21.92 11.29
C LYS A 159 13.48 -22.24 12.58
N GLY A 160 12.25 -22.74 12.42
CA GLY A 160 11.51 -23.43 13.47
C GLY A 160 12.43 -24.24 14.39
N ALA A 161 12.65 -23.73 15.60
CA ALA A 161 13.23 -24.52 16.67
C ALA A 161 12.16 -25.54 17.05
N GLN A 162 12.49 -26.84 17.02
CA GLN A 162 11.66 -27.96 17.52
C GLN A 162 10.64 -28.60 16.55
N GLY A 163 10.98 -28.77 15.27
CA GLY A 163 10.32 -29.78 14.42
C GLY A 163 8.88 -29.48 13.99
N GLU A 164 8.31 -28.32 14.34
CA GLU A 164 7.08 -27.81 13.73
C GLU A 164 7.32 -27.42 12.24
N PRO A 165 6.32 -27.56 11.36
CA PRO A 165 6.37 -26.92 10.04
C PRO A 165 6.67 -25.42 10.20
N ASP A 166 7.63 -24.90 9.43
CA ASP A 166 8.13 -23.51 9.57
C ASP A 166 7.00 -22.47 9.55
N ASP A 167 5.91 -22.76 8.83
CA ASP A 167 4.76 -21.87 8.68
C ASP A 167 3.92 -21.73 9.98
N PHE A 168 3.81 -22.78 10.81
CA PHE A 168 3.05 -22.72 12.07
C PHE A 168 3.78 -21.90 13.13
N ALA A 169 5.08 -22.14 13.30
CA ALA A 169 5.94 -21.36 14.19
C ALA A 169 5.96 -19.88 13.75
N SER A 170 6.03 -19.66 12.43
CA SER A 170 5.96 -18.32 11.83
C SER A 170 4.64 -17.61 12.13
N MET A 171 3.50 -18.28 11.94
CA MET A 171 2.18 -17.74 12.28
C MET A 171 2.10 -17.38 13.78
N ARG A 172 2.60 -18.27 14.64
CA ARG A 172 2.65 -18.05 16.10
C ARG A 172 3.44 -16.80 16.45
N GLU A 173 4.64 -16.61 15.87
CA GLU A 173 5.46 -15.43 16.12
C GLU A 173 4.73 -14.14 15.72
N VAL A 174 4.10 -14.12 14.54
CA VAL A 174 3.39 -12.96 14.00
C VAL A 174 2.22 -12.56 14.90
N LEU A 175 1.37 -13.51 15.25
CA LEU A 175 0.20 -13.27 16.08
C LEU A 175 0.61 -12.86 17.50
N ARG A 176 1.61 -13.52 18.10
CA ARG A 176 2.13 -13.12 19.42
C ARG A 176 2.62 -11.68 19.41
N ARG A 177 3.41 -11.29 18.40
CA ARG A 177 3.90 -9.91 18.27
C ARG A 177 2.78 -8.89 18.07
N ARG A 178 1.69 -9.26 17.39
CA ARG A 178 0.50 -8.42 17.19
C ARG A 178 -0.27 -8.20 18.49
N PHE A 179 -0.63 -9.28 19.18
CA PHE A 179 -1.56 -9.23 20.32
C PHE A 179 -0.87 -8.81 21.61
N ARG A 180 0.40 -9.16 21.79
CA ARG A 180 1.23 -8.59 22.86
C ARG A 180 1.21 -7.06 22.85
N ARG A 181 1.35 -6.45 21.67
CA ARG A 181 1.29 -4.99 21.50
C ARG A 181 -0.10 -4.38 21.71
N ALA A 182 -1.15 -5.20 21.65
CA ALA A 182 -2.51 -4.74 21.90
C ALA A 182 -2.81 -4.67 23.40
N VAL A 183 -2.26 -5.61 24.17
CA VAL A 183 -2.54 -5.78 25.61
C VAL A 183 -1.51 -5.10 26.50
N GLU A 184 -0.22 -5.12 26.14
CA GLU A 184 0.83 -4.52 26.97
C GLU A 184 0.92 -3.00 26.74
N PRO A 185 0.90 -2.18 27.82
CA PRO A 185 1.25 -0.76 27.75
C PRO A 185 2.66 -0.60 27.17
N GLN A 186 2.78 0.20 26.11
CA GLN A 186 4.05 0.46 25.45
C GLN A 186 4.89 1.43 26.29
N ASP A 187 5.51 0.95 27.37
CA ASP A 187 6.59 1.68 28.04
C ASP A 187 7.86 1.60 27.20
N GLY A 188 8.06 2.62 26.37
CA GLY A 188 9.39 3.06 25.94
C GLY A 188 10.26 2.06 25.17
N ASP A 189 9.77 1.46 24.08
CA ASP A 189 10.69 0.88 23.08
C ASP A 189 11.52 2.03 22.46
N PRO A 190 12.87 2.04 22.58
CA PRO A 190 13.71 3.12 22.05
C PRO A 190 13.60 3.33 20.53
N GLY A 191 13.03 2.35 19.81
CA GLY A 191 12.73 2.44 18.38
C GLY A 191 11.35 3.04 18.03
N SER A 192 10.47 3.26 19.01
CA SER A 192 9.07 3.67 18.80
C SER A 192 8.87 5.16 18.53
N LYS A 193 9.91 6.00 18.72
CA LYS A 193 9.83 7.47 18.59
C LYS A 193 9.54 8.00 17.17
N ALA A 194 9.41 7.14 16.15
CA ALA A 194 9.35 7.58 14.77
C ALA A 194 7.95 7.67 14.13
N ARG A 195 6.88 7.08 14.68
CA ARG A 195 5.55 7.14 14.02
C ARG A 195 4.43 7.06 15.05
N GLY A 196 3.42 7.93 14.92
CA GLY A 196 2.13 7.91 15.65
C GLY A 196 1.31 6.63 15.44
N SER A 197 1.92 5.48 15.75
CA SER A 197 1.52 4.13 15.40
C SER A 197 1.11 3.31 16.62
N VAL A 198 1.37 3.82 17.84
CA VAL A 198 1.01 3.19 19.11
C VAL A 198 -0.51 3.00 19.22
N ALA A 199 -1.28 4.06 18.94
CA ALA A 199 -2.75 4.02 18.96
C ALA A 199 -3.39 3.08 17.91
N LYS A 200 -2.62 2.61 16.91
CA LYS A 200 -3.14 1.70 15.88
C LYS A 200 -3.05 0.23 16.26
N TRP A 201 -2.16 -0.15 17.17
CA TRP A 201 -1.99 -1.53 17.62
C TRP A 201 -2.92 -1.87 18.79
N THR A 202 -3.34 -0.86 19.56
CA THR A 202 -4.27 -0.99 20.69
C THR A 202 -5.71 -1.28 20.25
N VAL A 203 -6.06 -0.97 19.00
CA VAL A 203 -7.39 -1.31 18.47
C VAL A 203 -7.40 -2.81 18.10
N LEU A 204 -8.23 -3.57 18.80
CA LEU A 204 -8.48 -4.97 18.48
C LEU A 204 -9.35 -5.08 17.21
N PRO A 205 -9.15 -6.12 16.39
CA PRO A 205 -10.05 -6.41 15.28
C PRO A 205 -11.36 -7.03 15.77
N ASP A 206 -12.44 -6.80 15.03
CA ASP A 206 -13.75 -7.45 15.26
C ASP A 206 -13.79 -8.86 14.66
N LEU A 207 -12.86 -9.17 13.74
CA LEU A 207 -12.67 -10.49 13.17
C LEU A 207 -11.22 -10.68 12.72
N VAL A 208 -10.63 -11.82 13.08
CA VAL A 208 -9.34 -12.30 12.58
C VAL A 208 -9.56 -13.41 11.57
N ILE A 209 -8.94 -13.26 10.41
CA ILE A 209 -8.93 -14.25 9.34
C ILE A 209 -7.50 -14.77 9.18
N ILE A 210 -7.34 -16.09 9.23
CA ILE A 210 -6.08 -16.79 8.98
C ILE A 210 -6.18 -17.39 7.57
N ASP A 211 -5.27 -17.01 6.67
CA ASP A 211 -5.18 -17.59 5.31
C ASP A 211 -4.51 -18.98 5.37
N GLY A 212 -5.25 -19.92 5.95
CA GLY A 212 -4.85 -21.31 6.04
C GLY A 212 -5.89 -22.17 6.74
N GLY A 213 -5.70 -23.49 6.61
CA GLY A 213 -6.63 -24.47 7.14
C GLY A 213 -6.58 -24.62 8.66
N LYS A 214 -7.25 -25.67 9.16
CA LYS A 214 -7.45 -25.97 10.59
C LYS A 214 -6.18 -25.90 11.45
N GLY A 215 -5.03 -26.30 10.91
CA GLY A 215 -3.75 -26.27 11.66
C GLY A 215 -3.32 -24.85 12.03
N GLN A 216 -3.33 -23.91 11.08
CA GLN A 216 -2.97 -22.52 11.34
C GLN A 216 -4.01 -21.81 12.21
N LEU A 217 -5.29 -22.13 12.01
CA LEU A 217 -6.36 -21.66 12.90
C LEU A 217 -6.13 -22.09 14.36
N GLY A 218 -5.69 -23.33 14.59
CA GLY A 218 -5.34 -23.82 15.93
C GLY A 218 -4.25 -22.98 16.60
N VAL A 219 -3.20 -22.62 15.85
CA VAL A 219 -2.14 -21.72 16.33
C VAL A 219 -2.71 -20.35 16.74
N ALA A 220 -3.62 -19.80 15.95
CA ALA A 220 -4.24 -18.50 16.26
C ALA A 220 -5.09 -18.57 17.54
N VAL A 221 -5.85 -19.65 17.72
CA VAL A 221 -6.63 -19.89 18.95
C VAL A 221 -5.72 -19.99 20.17
N GLU A 222 -4.60 -20.72 20.09
CA GLU A 222 -3.64 -20.82 21.19
C GLU A 222 -3.06 -19.46 21.58
N VAL A 223 -2.69 -18.63 20.60
CA VAL A 223 -2.15 -17.29 20.86
C VAL A 223 -3.21 -16.35 21.45
N LEU A 224 -4.45 -16.39 20.96
CA LEU A 224 -5.51 -15.56 21.55
C LEU A 224 -5.83 -15.97 23.00
N LYS A 225 -5.75 -17.26 23.33
CA LYS A 225 -5.86 -17.74 24.72
C LYS A 225 -4.70 -17.24 25.59
N GLU A 226 -3.48 -17.23 25.06
CA GLU A 226 -2.29 -16.74 25.79
C GLU A 226 -2.42 -15.29 26.24
N PHE A 227 -3.19 -14.47 25.51
CA PHE A 227 -3.43 -13.05 25.82
C PHE A 227 -4.82 -12.76 26.39
N ASP A 228 -5.60 -13.77 26.77
CA ASP A 228 -6.99 -13.64 27.27
C ASP A 228 -7.93 -12.88 26.31
N LEU A 229 -7.71 -13.06 25.00
CA LEU A 229 -8.46 -12.39 23.93
C LEU A 229 -9.43 -13.32 23.18
N LEU A 230 -9.43 -14.62 23.45
CA LEU A 230 -10.24 -15.58 22.68
C LEU A 230 -11.74 -15.26 22.73
N ASP A 231 -12.24 -14.79 23.86
CA ASP A 231 -13.66 -14.44 24.05
C ASP A 231 -14.00 -13.04 23.52
N GLN A 232 -13.00 -12.25 23.13
CA GLN A 232 -13.16 -10.86 22.65
C GLN A 232 -12.95 -10.73 21.15
N VAL A 233 -12.11 -11.58 20.57
CA VAL A 233 -11.69 -11.49 19.17
C VAL A 233 -12.05 -12.79 18.44
N PRO A 234 -13.16 -12.79 17.68
CA PRO A 234 -13.51 -13.90 16.80
C PRO A 234 -12.38 -14.21 15.83
N VAL A 235 -12.06 -15.49 15.63
CA VAL A 235 -11.03 -15.95 14.70
C VAL A 235 -11.54 -17.08 13.82
N VAL A 236 -11.21 -17.02 12.53
CA VAL A 236 -11.56 -18.03 11.54
C VAL A 236 -10.38 -18.36 10.63
N GLY A 237 -10.37 -19.58 10.09
CA GLY A 237 -9.42 -19.99 9.05
C GLY A 237 -10.09 -20.08 7.69
N LEU A 238 -9.38 -19.70 6.61
CA LEU A 238 -9.83 -19.83 5.23
C LEU A 238 -9.03 -20.90 4.50
N ALA A 239 -9.72 -21.85 3.85
CA ALA A 239 -9.06 -22.79 2.94
C ALA A 239 -9.29 -22.46 1.46
N LYS A 240 -8.22 -22.60 0.67
CA LYS A 240 -8.08 -22.08 -0.69
C LYS A 240 -9.05 -22.62 -1.75
N GLN A 241 -9.64 -23.81 -1.57
CA GLN A 241 -10.41 -24.46 -2.65
C GLN A 241 -11.80 -23.87 -2.87
N ARG A 242 -12.51 -23.47 -1.80
CA ARG A 242 -13.87 -22.91 -1.88
C ARG A 242 -14.15 -21.79 -0.87
N GLU A 243 -13.10 -21.18 -0.33
CA GLU A 243 -13.23 -20.23 0.79
C GLU A 243 -14.00 -20.81 1.96
N GLU A 244 -13.73 -22.08 2.24
CA GLU A 244 -14.30 -22.78 3.38
C GLU A 244 -13.86 -22.07 4.64
N ILE A 245 -14.83 -21.55 5.40
CA ILE A 245 -14.56 -20.82 6.64
C ILE A 245 -14.58 -21.82 7.80
N PHE A 246 -13.43 -22.04 8.41
CA PHE A 246 -13.29 -22.87 9.60
C PHE A 246 -13.43 -22.02 10.85
N VAL A 247 -14.41 -22.38 11.67
CA VAL A 247 -14.65 -21.77 12.99
C VAL A 247 -14.08 -22.69 14.07
N PRO A 248 -13.36 -22.16 15.09
CA PRO A 248 -12.89 -22.95 16.21
C PRO A 248 -14.01 -23.78 16.87
N GLY A 249 -13.72 -25.05 17.17
CA GLY A 249 -14.69 -25.96 17.79
C GLY A 249 -15.72 -26.56 16.82
N GLN A 250 -15.82 -26.08 15.58
CA GLN A 250 -16.74 -26.64 14.57
C GLN A 250 -16.03 -27.64 13.66
N ARG A 251 -16.68 -28.78 13.40
CA ARG A 251 -16.12 -29.82 12.51
C ARG A 251 -16.31 -29.51 11.04
N VAL A 252 -17.50 -29.01 10.70
CA VAL A 252 -17.95 -28.68 9.34
C VAL A 252 -17.63 -27.21 9.07
N PRO A 253 -16.97 -26.88 7.94
CA PRO A 253 -16.75 -25.48 7.58
C PRO A 253 -18.05 -24.81 7.14
N ILE A 254 -18.07 -23.49 7.26
CA ILE A 254 -19.16 -22.66 6.74
C ILE A 254 -18.84 -22.31 5.29
N LEU A 255 -19.85 -22.46 4.43
CA LEU A 255 -19.80 -22.06 3.03
C LEU A 255 -20.74 -20.87 2.83
N LEU A 256 -20.18 -19.76 2.37
CA LEU A 256 -20.98 -18.63 1.94
C LEU A 256 -21.60 -18.91 0.56
N PRO A 257 -22.80 -18.39 0.26
CA PRO A 257 -23.39 -18.55 -1.07
C PRO A 257 -22.49 -17.97 -2.17
N ASP A 258 -22.42 -18.65 -3.33
CA ASP A 258 -21.51 -18.33 -4.44
C ASP A 258 -21.72 -16.90 -5.02
N ASN A 259 -22.89 -16.31 -4.79
CA ASN A 259 -23.29 -14.97 -5.24
C ASN A 259 -23.47 -13.97 -4.08
N SER A 260 -22.99 -14.30 -2.88
CA SER A 260 -23.06 -13.41 -1.72
C SER A 260 -21.96 -12.34 -1.74
N GLU A 261 -22.28 -11.14 -1.28
CA GLU A 261 -21.30 -10.05 -1.16
C GLU A 261 -20.27 -10.36 -0.05
N GLY A 262 -20.65 -11.16 0.95
CA GLY A 262 -19.79 -11.69 2.00
C GLY A 262 -18.69 -12.59 1.45
N LEU A 263 -19.01 -13.49 0.50
CA LEU A 263 -18.01 -14.32 -0.16
C LEU A 263 -17.02 -13.46 -0.96
N TYR A 264 -17.53 -12.49 -1.72
CA TYR A 264 -16.68 -11.56 -2.48
C TYR A 264 -15.81 -10.68 -1.58
N LEU A 265 -16.28 -10.32 -0.38
CA LEU A 265 -15.45 -9.63 0.61
C LEU A 265 -14.32 -10.53 1.12
N VAL A 266 -14.62 -11.76 1.51
CA VAL A 266 -13.62 -12.74 1.97
C VAL A 266 -12.54 -12.99 0.92
N GLN A 267 -12.94 -13.22 -0.34
CA GLN A 267 -12.03 -13.38 -1.47
C GLN A 267 -11.12 -12.17 -1.64
N ARG A 268 -11.68 -10.95 -1.61
CA ARG A 268 -10.89 -9.71 -1.70
C ARG A 268 -9.90 -9.57 -0.55
N ILE A 269 -10.28 -9.95 0.67
CA ILE A 269 -9.40 -9.91 1.84
C ILE A 269 -8.21 -10.88 1.66
N ARG A 270 -8.49 -12.12 1.26
CA ARG A 270 -7.47 -13.15 1.01
C ARG A 270 -6.53 -12.74 -0.12
N ASP A 271 -7.09 -12.33 -1.26
CA ASP A 271 -6.30 -11.92 -2.42
C ASP A 271 -5.41 -10.71 -2.11
N GLU A 272 -5.89 -9.78 -1.29
CA GLU A 272 -5.09 -8.65 -0.81
C GLU A 272 -3.98 -9.08 0.15
N ALA A 273 -4.21 -10.07 1.02
CA ALA A 273 -3.21 -10.64 1.92
C ALA A 273 -2.09 -11.31 1.11
N HIS A 274 -2.46 -12.21 0.20
CA HIS A 274 -1.53 -12.85 -0.74
C HIS A 274 -0.77 -11.83 -1.58
N ARG A 275 -1.45 -10.84 -2.19
CA ARG A 275 -0.81 -9.78 -2.99
C ARG A 275 0.23 -9.03 -2.16
N PHE A 276 -0.11 -8.69 -0.91
CA PHE A 276 0.77 -7.94 -0.03
C PHE A 276 2.02 -8.76 0.37
N ALA A 277 1.87 -10.05 0.62
CA ALA A 277 2.97 -10.98 0.87
C ALA A 277 3.89 -11.14 -0.37
N ILE A 278 3.31 -11.41 -1.55
CA ILE A 278 4.04 -11.58 -2.81
C ILE A 278 4.84 -10.31 -3.17
N THR A 279 4.22 -9.14 -3.03
CA THR A 279 4.89 -7.86 -3.33
C THR A 279 6.15 -7.71 -2.47
N TYR A 280 6.08 -8.08 -1.19
CA TYR A 280 7.23 -8.01 -0.31
C TYR A 280 8.33 -9.01 -0.68
N HIS A 281 7.97 -10.23 -1.08
CA HIS A 281 8.96 -11.19 -1.58
C HIS A 281 9.65 -10.70 -2.84
N ARG A 282 8.92 -10.02 -3.73
CA ARG A 282 9.52 -9.36 -4.89
C ARG A 282 10.52 -8.28 -4.48
N ASP A 283 10.17 -7.44 -3.50
CA ASP A 283 11.05 -6.40 -2.98
C ASP A 283 12.29 -6.99 -2.26
N LEU A 284 12.12 -8.06 -1.48
CA LEU A 284 13.23 -8.75 -0.83
C LEU A 284 14.14 -9.45 -1.85
N ARG A 285 13.57 -10.10 -2.86
CA ARG A 285 14.33 -10.78 -3.92
C ARG A 285 15.11 -9.80 -4.76
N SER A 286 14.53 -8.65 -5.11
CA SER A 286 15.27 -7.61 -5.82
C SER A 286 16.46 -7.15 -4.97
N GLN A 287 16.25 -6.84 -3.68
CA GLN A 287 17.32 -6.46 -2.75
C GLN A 287 18.40 -7.54 -2.53
N ALA A 288 18.01 -8.81 -2.39
CA ALA A 288 18.95 -9.92 -2.20
C ALA A 288 19.75 -10.21 -3.47
N SER A 289 19.10 -10.16 -4.65
CA SER A 289 19.77 -10.22 -5.95
C SER A 289 20.74 -9.06 -6.12
N VAL A 290 20.37 -7.86 -5.64
CA VAL A 290 21.27 -6.71 -5.63
C VAL A 290 22.51 -6.97 -4.78
N SER A 291 22.33 -7.48 -3.56
CA SER A 291 23.47 -7.77 -2.69
C SER A 291 24.42 -8.78 -3.32
N SER A 292 23.89 -9.86 -3.91
CA SER A 292 24.71 -10.94 -4.47
C SER A 292 25.43 -10.57 -5.77
N GLN A 293 24.84 -9.72 -6.62
CA GLN A 293 25.51 -9.28 -7.85
C GLN A 293 26.60 -8.24 -7.56
N LEU A 294 26.33 -7.28 -6.68
CA LEU A 294 27.34 -6.32 -6.22
C LEU A 294 28.43 -6.94 -5.33
N GLU A 295 28.22 -8.13 -4.77
CA GLU A 295 29.25 -8.92 -4.07
C GLU A 295 30.35 -9.43 -4.99
N LYS A 296 30.02 -9.68 -6.26
CA LYS A 296 30.95 -10.23 -7.23
C LYS A 296 31.84 -9.17 -7.88
N VAL A 297 31.50 -7.88 -7.70
CA VAL A 297 32.24 -6.76 -8.31
C VAL A 297 33.53 -6.48 -7.53
N PRO A 298 34.71 -6.63 -8.14
CA PRO A 298 35.98 -6.31 -7.50
C PRO A 298 36.03 -4.86 -7.02
N GLY A 299 36.48 -4.62 -5.79
CA GLY A 299 36.60 -3.27 -5.23
C GLY A 299 35.31 -2.65 -4.67
N ILE A 300 34.18 -3.37 -4.71
CA ILE A 300 32.90 -2.95 -4.09
C ILE A 300 32.66 -3.68 -2.77
N GLY A 301 33.18 -3.08 -1.69
CA GLY A 301 32.92 -3.52 -0.33
C GLY A 301 31.50 -3.22 0.16
N SER A 302 31.13 -3.78 1.32
CA SER A 302 29.80 -3.65 1.94
C SER A 302 29.32 -2.20 2.12
N LYS A 303 30.22 -1.27 2.47
CA LYS A 303 29.90 0.16 2.62
C LYS A 303 29.49 0.83 1.30
N ARG A 304 30.23 0.58 0.21
CA ARG A 304 29.93 1.12 -1.13
C ARG A 304 28.63 0.54 -1.67
N ARG A 305 28.41 -0.75 -1.44
CA ARG A 305 27.17 -1.44 -1.82
C ARG A 305 25.93 -0.83 -1.18
N LEU A 306 25.98 -0.59 0.13
CA LEU A 306 24.87 0.00 0.85
C LEU A 306 24.60 1.44 0.36
N ALA A 307 25.66 2.19 0.04
CA ALA A 307 25.53 3.53 -0.51
C ALA A 307 24.88 3.55 -1.90
N LEU A 308 25.29 2.64 -2.80
CA LEU A 308 24.68 2.47 -4.13
C LEU A 308 23.21 2.05 -4.03
N LEU A 309 22.91 1.07 -3.18
CA LEU A 309 21.54 0.62 -2.92
C LEU A 309 20.65 1.73 -2.37
N LYS A 310 21.19 2.57 -1.47
CA LYS A 310 20.45 3.68 -0.88
C LYS A 310 20.20 4.80 -1.89
N ALA A 311 21.13 5.04 -2.81
CA ALA A 311 21.02 6.08 -3.83
C ALA A 311 20.08 5.69 -4.98
N PHE A 312 20.16 4.44 -5.47
CA PHE A 312 19.48 4.02 -6.70
C PHE A 312 18.33 3.03 -6.46
N GLY A 313 18.22 2.42 -5.27
CA GLY A 313 17.11 1.54 -4.88
C GLY A 313 17.14 0.12 -5.44
N SER A 314 17.62 -0.11 -6.67
CA SER A 314 17.70 -1.44 -7.31
C SER A 314 18.94 -1.62 -8.20
N VAL A 315 19.32 -2.87 -8.53
CA VAL A 315 20.41 -3.13 -9.50
C VAL A 315 20.05 -2.58 -10.86
N ASP A 316 18.80 -2.73 -11.31
CA ASP A 316 18.41 -2.27 -12.64
C ASP A 316 18.60 -0.75 -12.76
N ALA A 317 18.32 0.00 -11.69
CA ALA A 317 18.61 1.42 -11.62
C ALA A 317 20.13 1.72 -11.59
N ILE A 318 20.92 0.92 -10.87
CA ILE A 318 22.40 1.03 -10.84
C ILE A 318 22.99 0.71 -12.23
N ARG A 319 22.47 -0.31 -12.92
CA ARG A 319 22.87 -0.71 -14.27
C ARG A 319 22.49 0.35 -15.29
N ALA A 320 21.35 1.02 -15.11
CA ALA A 320 20.92 2.10 -15.99
C ALA A 320 21.69 3.41 -15.75
N ALA A 321 22.09 3.71 -14.50
CA ALA A 321 22.81 4.93 -14.14
C ALA A 321 24.15 5.06 -14.87
N SER A 322 24.54 6.25 -15.28
CA SER A 322 25.83 6.55 -15.91
C SER A 322 27.00 6.46 -14.92
N VAL A 323 28.23 6.34 -15.44
CA VAL A 323 29.44 6.31 -14.58
C VAL A 323 29.52 7.58 -13.72
N ASP A 324 29.18 8.74 -14.27
CA ASP A 324 29.24 10.01 -13.54
C ASP A 324 28.18 10.07 -12.43
N GLU A 325 26.99 9.53 -12.64
CA GLU A 325 25.96 9.39 -11.60
C GLU A 325 26.40 8.43 -10.49
N LEU A 326 27.06 7.31 -10.84
CA LEU A 326 27.57 6.35 -9.85
C LEU A 326 28.70 6.94 -8.99
N VAL A 327 29.52 7.84 -9.53
CA VAL A 327 30.60 8.53 -8.79
C VAL A 327 30.05 9.52 -7.77
N THR A 328 28.84 10.06 -7.96
CA THR A 328 28.22 10.97 -6.98
C THR A 328 27.88 10.30 -5.65
N VAL A 329 27.85 8.96 -5.61
CA VAL A 329 27.52 8.20 -4.41
C VAL A 329 28.67 8.24 -3.39
N PRO A 330 28.39 8.52 -2.11
CA PRO A 330 29.42 8.61 -1.07
C PRO A 330 30.35 7.38 -1.01
N GLY A 331 31.65 7.63 -1.18
CA GLY A 331 32.69 6.59 -1.13
C GLY A 331 32.92 5.85 -2.45
N MET A 332 32.21 6.18 -3.53
CA MET A 332 32.50 5.69 -4.88
C MET A 332 33.67 6.48 -5.50
N THR A 333 34.57 5.75 -6.16
CA THR A 333 35.62 6.32 -7.02
C THR A 333 35.28 6.02 -8.47
N ARG A 334 35.84 6.76 -9.42
CA ARG A 334 35.62 6.51 -10.86
C ARG A 334 35.96 5.07 -11.27
N ALA A 335 37.09 4.54 -10.81
CA ALA A 335 37.48 3.15 -11.03
C ALA A 335 36.47 2.14 -10.45
N ALA A 336 35.86 2.44 -9.29
CA ALA A 336 34.84 1.58 -8.70
C ALA A 336 33.51 1.65 -9.46
N ALA A 337 33.14 2.83 -10.00
CA ALA A 337 31.95 3.00 -10.83
C ALA A 337 32.09 2.29 -12.20
N GLU A 338 33.28 2.34 -12.79
CA GLU A 338 33.62 1.60 -14.01
C GLU A 338 33.58 0.08 -13.78
N ALA A 339 34.16 -0.41 -12.67
CA ALA A 339 34.08 -1.82 -12.30
C ALA A 339 32.63 -2.30 -12.10
N VAL A 340 31.76 -1.46 -11.53
CA VAL A 340 30.32 -1.74 -11.41
C VAL A 340 29.65 -1.84 -12.79
N LYS A 341 30.03 -0.99 -13.75
CA LYS A 341 29.49 -1.03 -15.13
C LYS A 341 29.96 -2.23 -15.94
N GLU A 342 31.18 -2.68 -15.72
CA GLU A 342 31.73 -3.84 -16.43
C GLU A 342 31.18 -5.17 -15.93
N ASN A 343 30.76 -5.24 -14.66
CA ASN A 343 30.40 -6.50 -13.99
C ASN A 343 28.90 -6.66 -13.70
N LEU A 344 28.05 -5.69 -14.07
CA LEU A 344 26.58 -5.73 -13.92
C LEU A 344 25.84 -5.74 -15.25
#